data_AF-A0A3D4FT48-F1
#
_entry.id   AF-A0A3D4FT48-F1
#
_cell.length_a   1.000
_cell.length_b   1.000
_cell.length_c   1.000
_cell.angle_alpha   90.00
_cell.angle_beta   90.00
_cell.angle_gamma   90.00
#
_symmetry.space_group_name_H-M   'P 1'
#
loop_
_entity.id
_entity.type
_entity.pdbx_description
1 polymer ?
#
loop_
_entity_poly.entity_id
_entity_poly.type
_entity_poly.pdbx_seq_one_letter_code
_entity_poly.pdbx_strand_id
1 'polypeptide(L)'
;NTLPMPDDPNAYAVGWTTDHRSPLEDRWGSWYVTGAPPALNHLGNTTEPIEYTPGGNTNPAPVLDSLEGLFDLDGFPTPYSDIVSMLVLEHRNHMTNLLVRVGWQARVDSHPSAPSSRPPDTEVETRMADAAEELVDYLLFIDEAPLPAGIVSTSGFAEWFSAQGPFDEQGRSLHQLNLDDRLLQYPCSPLIYADAFDALPDRARNAIYRRLWTVLSGQATEPRYAVLTVEDRLAIVEILRATKPTLPDYFQNGVE
;
A
#
# COMPACT_ATOMS: atom_id res chain seq x y z
N ASN A 1 6.67 10.35 6.76
CA ASN A 1 6.79 10.74 8.17
C ASN A 1 7.60 12.02 8.32
N THR A 2 7.12 12.96 9.12
CA THR A 2 7.81 14.20 9.47
C THR A 2 8.04 14.22 10.98
N LEU A 3 9.31 14.35 11.35
CA LEU A 3 9.71 14.61 12.73
C LEU A 3 9.68 16.12 13.00
N PRO A 4 9.62 16.54 14.28
CA PRO A 4 9.89 17.93 14.62
C PRO A 4 11.23 18.40 14.05
N MET A 5 11.30 19.68 13.70
CA MET A 5 12.50 20.31 13.16
C MET A 5 13.60 20.30 14.23
N PRO A 6 14.86 19.94 13.91
CA PRO A 6 15.98 20.08 14.83
C PRO A 6 16.42 21.54 14.97
N ASP A 7 17.18 21.87 16.02
CA ASP A 7 17.80 23.21 16.22
C ASP A 7 18.86 23.59 15.18
N ASP A 8 19.05 22.79 14.12
CA ASP A 8 19.94 23.14 13.00
C ASP A 8 19.27 24.22 12.14
N PRO A 9 19.86 25.44 12.07
CA PRO A 9 19.30 26.54 11.28
C PRO A 9 19.28 26.28 9.77
N ASN A 10 19.92 25.21 9.29
CA ASN A 10 19.88 24.76 7.89
C ASN A 10 18.92 23.59 7.65
N ALA A 11 18.34 23.00 8.71
CA ALA A 11 17.35 21.94 8.57
C ALA A 11 16.00 22.55 8.15
N TYR A 12 15.54 22.19 6.95
CA TYR A 12 14.24 22.64 6.43
C TYR A 12 13.12 21.61 6.67
N ALA A 13 13.49 20.33 6.85
CA ALA A 13 12.63 19.22 7.24
C ALA A 13 13.49 18.05 7.75
N VAL A 14 13.02 17.33 8.77
CA VAL A 14 13.56 16.03 9.18
C VAL A 14 12.46 15.00 9.09
N GLY A 15 12.74 13.88 8.45
CA GLY A 15 11.77 12.83 8.21
C GLY A 15 12.21 11.87 7.13
N TRP A 16 11.36 10.90 6.84
CA TRP A 16 11.55 9.89 5.80
C TRP A 16 10.21 9.54 5.16
N THR A 17 10.25 8.95 3.97
CA THR A 17 9.02 8.44 3.34
C THR A 17 8.60 7.16 4.05
N THR A 18 7.30 7.04 4.33
CA THR A 18 6.71 5.84 4.89
C THR A 18 5.62 5.33 3.97
N ASP A 19 5.47 4.01 3.91
CA ASP A 19 4.39 3.32 3.22
C ASP A 19 4.09 2.00 3.95
N HIS A 20 3.23 1.13 3.39
CA HIS A 20 2.85 -0.12 4.05
C HIS A 20 4.00 -1.09 4.37
N ARG A 21 5.22 -0.90 3.82
CA ARG A 21 6.43 -1.70 4.11
C ARG A 21 7.21 -1.18 5.31
N SER A 22 6.99 0.07 5.70
CA SER A 22 7.73 0.68 6.82
C SER A 22 7.25 0.07 8.14
N PRO A 23 8.11 -0.28 9.10
CA PRO A 23 7.66 -0.69 10.44
C PRO A 23 6.71 0.34 11.05
N LEU A 24 5.68 -0.09 11.80
CA LEU A 24 4.69 0.83 12.39
C LEU A 24 5.33 1.80 13.40
N GLU A 25 6.40 1.37 14.06
CA GLU A 25 7.19 2.22 14.98
C GLU A 25 7.83 3.44 14.29
N ASP A 26 7.99 3.40 12.97
CA ASP A 26 8.54 4.48 12.16
C ASP A 26 7.46 5.37 11.53
N ARG A 27 6.17 5.18 11.84
CA ARG A 27 5.05 5.87 11.15
C ARG A 27 4.36 6.94 12.00
N TRP A 28 3.68 7.85 11.29
CA TRP A 28 2.69 8.81 11.80
C TRP A 28 3.20 9.95 12.69
N GLY A 29 4.50 10.25 12.69
CA GLY A 29 5.04 11.43 13.36
C GLY A 29 4.35 12.71 12.90
N SER A 30 3.97 13.55 13.86
CA SER A 30 3.16 14.77 13.67
C SER A 30 1.69 14.54 13.27
N TRP A 31 1.20 13.30 13.30
CA TRP A 31 -0.22 12.99 13.08
C TRP A 31 -0.88 12.52 14.38
N TYR A 32 -2.18 12.79 14.49
CA TYR A 32 -3.01 12.10 15.46
C TYR A 32 -3.31 10.66 14.99
N VAL A 33 -3.42 9.74 15.93
CA VAL A 33 -3.73 8.32 15.69
C VAL A 33 -4.73 7.87 16.76
N THR A 34 -5.87 7.34 16.33
CA THR A 34 -6.90 6.78 17.21
C THR A 34 -7.11 5.31 16.88
N GLY A 35 -7.41 4.49 17.89
CA GLY A 35 -7.63 3.04 17.72
C GLY A 35 -6.36 2.18 17.72
N ALA A 36 -5.20 2.78 18.02
CA ALA A 36 -3.94 2.05 18.22
C ALA A 36 -3.97 1.26 19.55
N PRO A 37 -3.59 -0.03 19.57
CA PRO A 37 -3.49 -0.77 20.82
C PRO A 37 -2.34 -0.21 21.69
N PRO A 38 -2.45 -0.22 23.03
CA PRO A 38 -1.44 0.38 23.92
C PRO A 38 -0.02 -0.18 23.79
N ALA A 39 0.11 -1.41 23.28
CA ALA A 39 1.40 -2.08 23.09
C ALA A 39 2.07 -1.73 21.75
N LEU A 40 1.37 -1.07 20.82
CA LEU A 40 1.92 -0.69 19.53
C LEU A 40 2.78 0.58 19.69
N ASN A 41 4.05 0.47 19.32
CA ASN A 41 4.92 1.64 19.17
C ASN A 41 4.64 2.32 17.82
N HIS A 42 4.51 3.64 17.84
CA HIS A 42 4.42 4.51 16.67
C HIS A 42 4.81 5.94 17.05
N LEU A 43 5.03 6.82 16.06
CA LEU A 43 5.39 8.22 16.28
C LEU A 43 4.19 9.18 16.29
N GLY A 44 2.98 8.67 16.01
CA GLY A 44 1.74 9.45 16.18
C GLY A 44 1.44 9.79 17.64
N ASN A 45 0.62 10.82 17.86
CA ASN A 45 0.23 11.36 19.18
C ASN A 45 1.38 11.85 20.06
N THR A 46 2.62 11.80 19.60
CA THR A 46 3.76 12.36 20.33
C THR A 46 4.04 13.77 19.84
N THR A 47 4.30 14.65 20.79
CA THR A 47 4.93 15.94 20.53
C THR A 47 6.39 15.78 20.91
N GLU A 48 7.21 15.34 19.97
CA GLU A 48 8.66 15.33 20.19
C GLU A 48 9.15 16.80 20.23
N PRO A 49 9.99 17.20 21.20
CA PRO A 49 10.63 18.52 21.18
C PRO A 49 11.53 18.64 19.94
N ILE A 50 11.76 19.88 19.50
CA ILE A 50 12.72 20.23 18.43
C ILE A 50 14.11 19.61 18.68
N GLU A 51 14.52 19.40 19.93
CA GLU A 51 15.80 18.80 20.32
C GLU A 51 15.88 17.25 20.18
N TYR A 52 14.91 16.59 19.53
CA TYR A 52 14.89 15.13 19.38
C TYR A 52 16.13 14.58 18.66
N THR A 53 16.82 13.64 19.32
CA THR A 53 17.89 12.84 18.72
C THR A 53 17.34 11.46 18.34
N PRO A 54 17.39 11.04 17.06
CA PRO A 54 16.92 9.72 16.65
C PRO A 54 17.60 8.60 17.45
N GLY A 55 16.78 7.66 17.97
CA GLY A 55 17.26 6.49 18.72
C GLY A 55 17.13 6.57 20.25
N GLY A 56 16.56 7.64 20.80
CA GLY A 56 16.15 7.70 22.20
C GLY A 56 14.78 7.04 22.44
N ASN A 57 14.78 5.83 22.98
CA ASN A 57 13.65 5.14 23.63
C ASN A 57 12.93 6.07 24.65
N THR A 58 11.68 5.93 25.09
CA THR A 58 10.57 4.98 24.89
C THR A 58 9.45 5.48 25.81
N ASN A 59 8.38 6.05 25.27
CA ASN A 59 7.08 5.89 25.90
C ASN A 59 6.14 5.41 24.81
N PRO A 60 5.26 4.44 25.09
CA PRO A 60 4.20 4.12 24.15
C PRO A 60 3.49 5.43 23.83
N ALA A 61 3.21 5.63 22.54
CA ALA A 61 2.46 6.80 22.12
C ALA A 61 1.15 6.88 22.94
N PRO A 62 0.70 8.10 23.32
CA PRO A 62 -0.56 8.25 24.02
C PRO A 62 -1.69 7.53 23.27
N VAL A 63 -2.44 6.70 23.99
CA VAL A 63 -3.61 6.02 23.43
C VAL A 63 -4.76 7.02 23.41
N LEU A 64 -5.32 7.26 22.22
CA LEU A 64 -6.46 8.13 22.01
C LEU A 64 -7.63 7.34 21.45
N ASP A 65 -8.77 7.37 22.16
CA ASP A 65 -10.03 6.81 21.66
C ASP A 65 -10.70 7.77 20.67
N SER A 66 -10.54 9.09 20.87
CA SER A 66 -10.98 10.16 19.99
C SER A 66 -10.11 11.41 20.18
N LEU A 67 -10.33 12.44 19.36
CA LEU A 67 -9.69 13.75 19.47
C LEU A 67 -10.51 14.76 20.30
N GLU A 68 -11.63 14.33 20.88
CA GLU A 68 -12.48 15.19 21.70
C GLU A 68 -11.70 15.73 22.90
N GLY A 69 -11.83 17.04 23.13
CA GLY A 69 -11.15 17.72 24.25
C GLY A 69 -9.67 18.03 24.01
N LEU A 70 -9.07 17.60 22.90
CA LEU A 70 -7.71 18.00 22.53
C LEU A 70 -7.67 19.38 21.84
N PHE A 71 -8.66 19.66 21.00
CA PHE A 71 -8.84 20.95 20.31
C PHE A 71 -10.30 21.12 19.85
N ASP A 72 -10.62 22.26 19.24
CA ASP A 72 -11.94 22.53 18.66
C ASP A 72 -12.14 21.73 17.37
N LEU A 73 -13.10 20.81 17.38
CA LEU A 73 -13.39 19.91 16.28
C LEU A 73 -14.44 20.48 15.30
N ASP A 74 -14.92 21.72 15.51
CA ASP A 74 -15.85 22.34 14.57
C ASP A 74 -15.25 22.41 13.15
N GLY A 75 -16.02 21.98 12.16
CA GLY A 75 -15.59 21.86 10.76
C GLY A 75 -14.85 20.56 10.39
N PHE A 76 -14.52 19.67 11.34
CA PHE A 76 -13.99 18.34 11.01
C PHE A 76 -15.13 17.32 10.79
N PRO A 77 -15.06 16.46 9.75
CA PRO A 77 -16.12 15.49 9.46
C PRO A 77 -16.32 14.40 10.54
N THR A 78 -15.31 14.20 11.39
CA THR A 78 -15.25 13.12 12.38
C THR A 78 -14.25 13.50 13.49
N PRO A 79 -14.48 13.07 14.75
CA PRO A 79 -13.53 13.29 15.85
C PRO A 79 -12.38 12.27 15.87
N TYR A 80 -12.21 11.46 14.82
CA TYR A 80 -11.24 10.36 14.77
C TYR A 80 -10.14 10.59 13.72
N SER A 81 -8.92 10.14 14.04
CA SER A 81 -7.83 9.93 13.08
C SER A 81 -7.53 8.43 13.06
N ASP A 82 -8.41 7.67 12.43
CA ASP A 82 -8.51 6.22 12.57
C ASP A 82 -7.28 5.50 11.99
N ILE A 83 -6.61 4.69 12.82
CA ILE A 83 -5.41 3.93 12.44
C ILE A 83 -5.62 3.06 11.19
N VAL A 84 -6.79 2.43 11.02
CA VAL A 84 -7.10 1.59 9.86
C VAL A 84 -7.23 2.46 8.61
N SER A 85 -7.85 3.64 8.74
CA SER A 85 -7.93 4.59 7.62
C SER A 85 -6.56 5.09 7.19
N MET A 86 -5.64 5.30 8.15
CA MET A 86 -4.27 5.71 7.89
C MET A 86 -3.46 4.61 7.18
N LEU A 87 -3.59 3.35 7.63
CA LEU A 87 -2.95 2.20 6.98
C LEU A 87 -3.39 2.06 5.52
N VAL A 88 -4.70 2.17 5.26
CA VAL A 88 -5.26 2.16 3.90
C VAL A 88 -4.77 3.35 3.09
N LEU A 89 -4.75 4.56 3.68
CA LEU A 89 -4.28 5.77 3.01
C LEU A 89 -2.81 5.65 2.57
N GLU A 90 -1.94 5.16 3.45
CA GLU A 90 -0.51 4.97 3.16
C GLU A 90 -0.30 4.02 1.98
N HIS A 91 -0.97 2.88 1.99
CA HIS A 91 -0.92 1.93 0.87
C HIS A 91 -1.42 2.59 -0.43
N ARG A 92 -2.59 3.24 -0.39
CA ARG A 92 -3.18 3.85 -1.59
C ARG A 92 -2.31 4.96 -2.16
N ASN A 93 -1.67 5.76 -1.30
CA ASN A 93 -0.81 6.86 -1.74
C ASN A 93 0.41 6.35 -2.51
N HIS A 94 1.16 5.40 -1.94
CA HIS A 94 2.34 4.87 -2.62
C HIS A 94 1.98 4.04 -3.86
N MET A 95 0.94 3.21 -3.80
CA MET A 95 0.47 2.46 -4.97
C MET A 95 0.05 3.40 -6.12
N THR A 96 -0.59 4.53 -5.81
CA THR A 96 -0.92 5.55 -6.82
C THR A 96 0.35 6.15 -7.45
N ASN A 97 1.39 6.41 -6.65
CA ASN A 97 2.67 6.88 -7.17
C ASN A 97 3.34 5.84 -8.08
N LEU A 98 3.26 4.55 -7.74
CA LEU A 98 3.75 3.47 -8.60
C LEU A 98 2.98 3.39 -9.92
N LEU A 99 1.64 3.51 -9.89
CA LEU A 99 0.83 3.57 -11.11
C LEU A 99 1.25 4.74 -12.01
N VAL A 100 1.45 5.91 -11.43
CA VAL A 100 1.93 7.09 -12.17
C VAL A 100 3.33 6.83 -12.75
N ARG A 101 4.25 6.27 -11.97
CA ARG A 101 5.63 5.97 -12.39
C ARG A 101 5.67 4.97 -13.54
N VAL A 102 4.99 3.83 -13.43
CA VAL A 102 4.96 2.81 -14.49
C VAL A 102 4.31 3.35 -15.76
N GLY A 103 3.19 4.08 -15.61
CA GLY A 103 2.54 4.72 -16.75
C GLY A 103 3.42 5.77 -17.43
N TRP A 104 4.16 6.56 -16.66
CA TRP A 104 5.13 7.53 -17.17
C TRP A 104 6.29 6.85 -17.90
N GLN A 105 6.87 5.80 -17.30
CA GLN A 105 7.97 5.02 -17.89
C GLN A 105 7.57 4.48 -19.27
N ALA A 106 6.40 3.86 -19.39
CA ALA A 106 5.91 3.34 -20.67
C ALA A 106 5.72 4.43 -21.73
N ARG A 107 5.30 5.64 -21.34
CA ARG A 107 5.16 6.78 -22.26
C ARG A 107 6.52 7.34 -22.70
N VAL A 108 7.48 7.44 -21.79
CA VAL A 108 8.85 7.87 -22.10
C VAL A 108 9.50 6.90 -23.08
N ASP A 109 9.36 5.59 -22.82
CA ASP A 109 9.91 4.54 -23.67
C ASP A 109 9.27 4.48 -25.06
N SER A 110 7.99 4.87 -25.16
CA SER A 110 7.27 4.96 -26.43
C SER A 110 7.50 6.29 -27.16
N HIS A 111 8.17 7.26 -26.54
CA HIS A 111 8.34 8.58 -27.12
C HIS A 111 9.34 8.53 -28.28
N PRO A 112 9.01 9.10 -29.46
CA PRO A 112 9.92 9.15 -30.58
C PRO A 112 11.22 9.85 -30.20
N SER A 113 12.32 9.10 -30.21
CA SER A 113 13.66 9.61 -29.93
C SER A 113 14.48 9.62 -31.22
N ALA A 114 15.43 10.55 -31.34
CA ALA A 114 16.42 10.48 -32.42
C ALA A 114 17.14 9.12 -32.36
N PRO A 115 17.49 8.48 -33.50
CA PRO A 115 18.06 7.13 -33.51
C PRO A 115 19.31 6.97 -32.63
N SER A 116 20.12 8.02 -32.53
CA SER A 116 21.33 8.08 -31.69
C SER A 116 21.07 8.13 -30.19
N SER A 117 19.84 8.40 -29.77
CA SER A 117 19.43 8.59 -28.38
C SER A 117 18.44 7.52 -27.90
N ARG A 118 18.06 6.58 -28.78
CA ARG A 118 17.17 5.48 -28.43
C ARG A 118 17.97 4.40 -27.68
N PRO A 119 17.60 4.06 -26.43
CA PRO A 119 18.20 2.93 -25.73
C PRO A 119 17.90 1.61 -26.49
N PRO A 120 18.76 0.58 -26.35
CA PRO A 120 18.49 -0.74 -26.92
C PRO A 120 17.14 -1.28 -26.47
N ASP A 121 16.40 -1.94 -27.35
CA ASP A 121 15.07 -2.48 -27.01
C ASP A 121 15.09 -3.41 -25.79
N THR A 122 16.18 -4.17 -25.61
CA THR A 122 16.39 -5.02 -24.42
C THR A 122 16.39 -4.21 -23.12
N GLU A 123 17.02 -3.03 -23.11
CA GLU A 123 17.06 -2.17 -21.92
C GLU A 123 15.67 -1.59 -21.62
N VAL A 124 14.91 -1.24 -22.66
CA VAL A 124 13.54 -0.76 -22.55
C VAL A 124 12.60 -1.85 -22.01
N GLU A 125 12.79 -3.11 -22.43
CA GLU A 125 12.05 -4.24 -21.86
C GLU A 125 12.44 -4.49 -20.40
N THR A 126 13.74 -4.47 -20.06
CA THR A 126 14.20 -4.66 -18.67
C THR A 126 13.63 -3.59 -17.74
N ARG A 127 13.73 -2.30 -18.09
CA ARG A 127 13.18 -1.22 -17.26
C ARG A 127 11.69 -1.36 -17.05
N MET A 128 10.95 -1.86 -18.05
CA MET A 128 9.52 -2.10 -17.91
C MET A 128 9.22 -3.32 -17.04
N ALA A 129 10.01 -4.39 -17.15
CA ALA A 129 9.89 -5.55 -16.28
C ALA A 129 10.15 -5.18 -14.82
N ASP A 130 11.22 -4.43 -14.54
CA ASP A 130 11.58 -3.97 -13.19
C ASP A 130 10.46 -3.09 -12.60
N ALA A 131 9.93 -2.15 -13.39
CA ALA A 131 8.84 -1.27 -12.95
C ALA A 131 7.53 -2.04 -12.71
N ALA A 132 7.24 -3.06 -13.53
CA ALA A 132 6.09 -3.94 -13.32
C ALA A 132 6.26 -4.84 -12.10
N GLU A 133 7.48 -5.32 -11.83
CA GLU A 133 7.81 -6.11 -10.65
C GLU A 133 7.65 -5.29 -9.37
N GLU A 134 8.20 -4.08 -9.30
CA GLU A 134 8.04 -3.17 -8.15
C GLU A 134 6.55 -2.91 -7.86
N LEU A 135 5.76 -2.67 -8.92
CA LEU A 135 4.33 -2.45 -8.77
C LEU A 135 3.59 -3.71 -8.31
N VAL A 136 3.90 -4.89 -8.86
CA VAL A 136 3.23 -6.14 -8.51
C VAL A 136 3.56 -6.58 -7.08
N ASP A 137 4.81 -6.44 -6.65
CA ASP A 137 5.22 -6.75 -5.28
C ASP A 137 4.47 -5.86 -4.28
N TYR A 138 4.32 -4.57 -4.59
CA TYR A 138 3.54 -3.63 -3.77
C TYR A 138 2.04 -3.92 -3.83
N LEU A 139 1.50 -4.24 -5.02
CA LEU A 139 0.10 -4.60 -5.23
C LEU A 139 -0.29 -5.84 -4.41
N LEU A 140 0.62 -6.81 -4.29
CA LEU A 140 0.41 -8.09 -3.59
C LEU A 140 0.86 -8.06 -2.12
N PHE A 141 1.21 -6.89 -1.57
CA PHE A 141 1.61 -6.76 -0.16
C PHE A 141 2.80 -7.66 0.23
N ILE A 142 3.73 -7.92 -0.70
CA ILE A 142 4.83 -8.87 -0.48
C ILE A 142 5.74 -8.47 0.68
N ASP A 143 6.04 -7.18 0.79
CA ASP A 143 6.91 -6.63 1.84
C ASP A 143 6.10 -5.86 2.91
N GLU A 144 4.81 -6.17 3.08
CA GLU A 144 3.98 -5.51 4.11
C GLU A 144 4.61 -5.67 5.50
N ALA A 145 4.74 -4.56 6.23
CA ALA A 145 5.19 -4.62 7.61
C ALA A 145 4.13 -5.36 8.44
N PRO A 146 4.50 -6.35 9.27
CA PRO A 146 3.55 -7.12 10.06
C PRO A 146 2.64 -6.23 10.92
N LEU A 147 1.34 -6.52 10.91
CA LEU A 147 0.39 -5.84 11.78
C LEU A 147 0.31 -6.59 13.11
N PRO A 148 0.38 -5.90 14.27
CA PRO A 148 0.09 -6.52 15.54
C PRO A 148 -1.41 -6.74 15.73
N ALA A 149 -1.76 -7.73 16.53
CA ALA A 149 -3.13 -7.93 16.97
C ALA A 149 -3.66 -6.72 17.76
N GLY A 150 -4.98 -6.52 17.69
CA GLY A 150 -5.67 -5.49 18.49
C GLY A 150 -5.73 -4.11 17.84
N ILE A 151 -5.44 -4.00 16.55
CA ILE A 151 -5.79 -2.80 15.77
C ILE A 151 -7.30 -2.73 15.65
N VAL A 152 -7.89 -1.60 16.03
CA VAL A 152 -9.35 -1.39 16.00
C VAL A 152 -9.67 -0.10 15.26
N SER A 153 -10.60 -0.18 14.30
CA SER A 153 -11.16 1.02 13.68
C SER A 153 -12.15 1.68 14.64
N THR A 154 -11.95 2.97 14.90
CA THR A 154 -12.76 3.77 15.84
C THR A 154 -13.84 4.59 15.15
N SER A 155 -13.76 4.73 13.82
CA SER A 155 -14.59 5.67 13.05
C SER A 155 -15.70 5.03 12.22
N GLY A 156 -15.82 3.69 12.23
CA GLY A 156 -16.68 2.95 11.30
C GLY A 156 -16.08 2.79 9.89
N PHE A 157 -14.82 3.22 9.71
CA PHE A 157 -14.13 3.15 8.43
C PHE A 157 -13.87 1.71 7.99
N ALA A 158 -13.49 0.81 8.90
CA ALA A 158 -13.20 -0.58 8.54
C ALA A 158 -14.41 -1.31 7.97
N GLU A 159 -15.58 -1.13 8.59
CA GLU A 159 -16.85 -1.70 8.13
C GLU A 159 -17.24 -1.13 6.78
N TRP A 160 -17.15 0.19 6.62
CA TRP A 160 -17.44 0.86 5.36
C TRP A 160 -16.50 0.39 4.25
N PHE A 161 -15.19 0.33 4.52
CA PHE A 161 -14.17 -0.06 3.55
C PHE A 161 -14.36 -1.54 3.15
N SER A 162 -14.55 -2.44 4.11
CA SER A 162 -14.75 -3.87 3.83
C SER A 162 -16.07 -4.17 3.11
N ALA A 163 -17.05 -3.28 3.21
CA ALA A 163 -18.30 -3.34 2.45
C ALA A 163 -18.18 -2.81 1.01
N GLN A 164 -17.02 -2.29 0.60
CA GLN A 164 -16.81 -1.84 -0.78
C GLN A 164 -16.62 -3.03 -1.72
N GLY A 165 -17.25 -2.95 -2.89
CA GLY A 165 -17.11 -3.94 -3.95
C GLY A 165 -15.95 -3.63 -4.92
N PRO A 166 -15.80 -4.43 -5.99
CA PRO A 166 -16.69 -5.52 -6.40
C PRO A 166 -16.59 -6.75 -5.50
N PHE A 167 -17.65 -7.57 -5.47
CA PHE A 167 -17.72 -8.85 -4.77
C PHE A 167 -17.86 -10.00 -5.77
N ASP A 168 -17.26 -11.15 -5.47
CA ASP A 168 -17.57 -12.38 -6.18
C ASP A 168 -18.89 -13.02 -5.70
N GLU A 169 -19.28 -14.13 -6.31
CA GLU A 169 -20.52 -14.85 -5.95
C GLU A 169 -20.51 -15.44 -4.54
N GLN A 170 -19.32 -15.58 -3.92
CA GLN A 170 -19.15 -16.04 -2.54
C GLN A 170 -19.15 -14.88 -1.53
N GLY A 171 -19.30 -13.62 -1.99
CA GLY A 171 -19.28 -12.43 -1.14
C GLY A 171 -17.87 -12.01 -0.71
N ARG A 172 -16.82 -12.48 -1.40
CA ARG A 172 -15.43 -12.08 -1.16
C ARG A 172 -15.08 -10.83 -1.95
N SER A 173 -14.30 -9.93 -1.36
CA SER A 173 -13.77 -8.74 -2.06
C SER A 173 -12.35 -8.44 -1.62
N LEU A 174 -11.56 -7.88 -2.54
CA LEU A 174 -10.22 -7.38 -2.22
C LEU A 174 -10.22 -6.22 -1.21
N HIS A 175 -11.38 -5.58 -0.96
CA HIS A 175 -11.51 -4.54 0.05
C HIS A 175 -11.68 -5.08 1.48
N GLN A 176 -11.94 -6.39 1.66
CA GLN A 176 -12.16 -6.95 2.98
C GLN A 176 -10.88 -6.90 3.81
N LEU A 177 -10.96 -6.27 4.98
CA LEU A 177 -9.85 -6.14 5.92
C LEU A 177 -9.74 -7.38 6.81
N ASN A 178 -8.52 -7.69 7.25
CA ASN A 178 -8.25 -8.75 8.23
C ASN A 178 -7.89 -8.15 9.60
N LEU A 179 -6.88 -7.25 9.64
CA LEU A 179 -6.41 -6.51 10.82
C LEU A 179 -5.85 -7.34 11.99
N ASP A 180 -5.78 -8.67 11.87
CA ASP A 180 -5.19 -9.53 12.90
C ASP A 180 -3.66 -9.61 12.73
N ASP A 181 -3.20 -9.92 11.52
CA ASP A 181 -1.77 -10.05 11.17
C ASP A 181 -1.36 -9.32 9.88
N ARG A 182 -2.34 -8.91 9.05
CA ARG A 182 -2.17 -8.19 7.79
C ARG A 182 -3.33 -7.23 7.53
N LEU A 183 -3.15 -6.26 6.63
CA LEU A 183 -4.20 -5.27 6.35
C LEU A 183 -5.41 -5.89 5.66
N LEU A 184 -5.19 -6.57 4.53
CA LEU A 184 -6.24 -7.14 3.70
C LEU A 184 -6.40 -8.64 3.94
N GLN A 185 -7.66 -9.11 3.95
CA GLN A 185 -7.97 -10.54 4.01
C GLN A 185 -7.42 -11.30 2.80
N TYR A 186 -7.43 -10.67 1.63
CA TYR A 186 -6.83 -11.17 0.41
C TYR A 186 -5.74 -10.19 -0.02
N PRO A 187 -4.44 -10.54 0.09
CA PRO A 187 -3.32 -9.60 -0.10
C PRO A 187 -3.12 -9.24 -1.59
N CYS A 188 -4.08 -8.51 -2.14
CA CYS A 188 -4.04 -7.89 -3.46
C CYS A 188 -4.82 -6.58 -3.39
N SER A 189 -4.15 -5.48 -3.72
CA SER A 189 -4.72 -4.14 -3.59
C SER A 189 -5.99 -3.97 -4.43
N PRO A 190 -7.06 -3.38 -3.87
CA PRO A 190 -8.23 -2.96 -4.64
C PRO A 190 -7.93 -1.93 -5.72
N LEU A 191 -6.76 -1.28 -5.69
CA LEU A 191 -6.35 -0.34 -6.74
C LEU A 191 -6.12 -1.00 -8.11
N ILE A 192 -6.14 -2.33 -8.21
CA ILE A 192 -6.28 -3.01 -9.51
C ILE A 192 -7.59 -2.66 -10.24
N TYR A 193 -8.64 -2.23 -9.50
CA TYR A 193 -9.91 -1.76 -10.07
C TYR A 193 -9.93 -0.25 -10.33
N ALA A 194 -8.86 0.49 -10.02
CA ALA A 194 -8.86 1.92 -10.23
C ALA A 194 -8.81 2.28 -11.72
N ASP A 195 -9.51 3.35 -12.11
CA ASP A 195 -9.45 3.89 -13.47
C ASP A 195 -8.02 4.17 -13.93
N ALA A 196 -7.15 4.60 -13.01
CA ALA A 196 -5.73 4.84 -13.28
C ALA A 196 -4.97 3.57 -13.69
N PHE A 197 -5.35 2.40 -13.17
CA PHE A 197 -4.78 1.11 -13.58
C PHE A 197 -5.25 0.74 -14.99
N ASP A 198 -6.54 0.89 -15.28
CA ASP A 198 -7.09 0.54 -16.58
C ASP A 198 -6.64 1.49 -17.69
N ALA A 199 -6.39 2.76 -17.35
CA ALA A 199 -5.86 3.79 -18.23
C ALA A 199 -4.34 3.68 -18.49
N LEU A 200 -3.64 2.70 -17.89
CA LEU A 200 -2.21 2.49 -18.18
C LEU A 200 -2.00 2.17 -19.67
N PRO A 201 -0.88 2.63 -20.27
CA PRO A 201 -0.50 2.21 -21.62
C PRO A 201 -0.41 0.67 -21.71
N ASP A 202 -0.84 0.10 -22.83
CA ASP A 202 -0.94 -1.36 -23.01
C ASP A 202 0.37 -2.09 -22.68
N ARG A 203 1.51 -1.51 -23.04
CA ARG A 203 2.84 -2.04 -22.70
C ARG A 203 3.02 -2.25 -21.18
N ALA A 204 2.68 -1.23 -20.39
CA ALA A 204 2.74 -1.29 -18.93
C ALA A 204 1.73 -2.29 -18.38
N ARG A 205 0.46 -2.16 -18.79
CA ARG A 205 -0.63 -3.01 -18.29
C ARG A 205 -0.36 -4.50 -18.57
N ASN A 206 0.15 -4.83 -19.75
CA ASN A 206 0.53 -6.20 -20.11
C ASN A 206 1.75 -6.71 -19.36
N ALA A 207 2.73 -5.85 -19.04
CA ALA A 207 3.87 -6.25 -18.21
C ALA A 207 3.41 -6.57 -16.77
N ILE A 208 2.55 -5.71 -16.21
CA ILE A 208 1.96 -5.91 -14.87
C ILE A 208 1.16 -7.21 -14.82
N TYR A 209 0.20 -7.43 -15.72
CA TYR A 209 -0.61 -8.65 -15.68
C TYR A 209 0.22 -9.92 -15.85
N ARG A 210 1.25 -9.91 -16.71
CA ARG A 210 2.14 -11.06 -16.87
C ARG A 210 2.88 -11.35 -15.57
N ARG A 211 3.48 -10.33 -14.94
CA ARG A 211 4.18 -10.51 -13.67
C ARG A 211 3.24 -10.94 -12.54
N LEU A 212 2.05 -10.32 -12.47
CA LEU A 212 1.01 -10.69 -11.52
C LEU A 212 0.62 -12.16 -11.65
N TRP A 213 0.42 -12.64 -12.89
CA TRP A 213 0.15 -14.05 -13.14
C TRP A 213 1.32 -14.96 -12.76
N THR A 214 2.56 -14.61 -13.13
CA THR A 214 3.75 -15.38 -12.74
C THR A 214 3.83 -15.58 -11.22
N VAL A 215 3.50 -14.55 -10.43
CA VAL A 215 3.43 -14.67 -8.98
C VAL A 215 2.22 -15.52 -8.57
N LEU A 216 1.00 -15.15 -8.96
CA LEU A 216 -0.22 -15.83 -8.50
C LEU A 216 -0.36 -17.27 -8.96
N SER A 217 0.27 -17.67 -10.06
CA SER A 217 0.23 -19.05 -10.56
C SER A 217 1.28 -19.97 -9.90
N GLY A 218 2.11 -19.44 -8.99
CA GLY A 218 3.19 -20.20 -8.34
C GLY A 218 4.48 -20.34 -9.16
N GLN A 219 4.57 -19.72 -10.34
CA GLN A 219 5.77 -19.79 -11.19
C GLN A 219 6.95 -18.97 -10.64
N ALA A 220 6.67 -17.94 -9.84
CA ALA A 220 7.67 -17.16 -9.15
C ALA A 220 8.18 -17.92 -7.91
N THR A 221 9.38 -18.50 -8.00
CA THR A 221 9.99 -19.33 -6.94
C THR A 221 10.91 -18.55 -6.01
N GLU A 222 11.01 -17.22 -6.17
CA GLU A 222 11.86 -16.38 -5.32
C GLU A 222 11.36 -16.36 -3.86
N PRO A 223 12.25 -16.43 -2.84
CA PRO A 223 11.84 -16.56 -1.44
C PRO A 223 10.87 -15.50 -0.91
N ARG A 224 10.93 -14.26 -1.43
CA ARG A 224 10.02 -13.17 -1.02
C ARG A 224 8.55 -13.52 -1.25
N TYR A 225 8.24 -14.36 -2.24
CA TYR A 225 6.86 -14.73 -2.55
C TYR A 225 6.28 -15.79 -1.61
N ALA A 226 7.08 -16.36 -0.71
CA ALA A 226 6.62 -17.38 0.24
C ALA A 226 5.59 -16.84 1.26
N VAL A 227 5.47 -15.52 1.40
CA VAL A 227 4.45 -14.87 2.23
C VAL A 227 3.02 -15.11 1.72
N LEU A 228 2.86 -15.39 0.42
CA LEU A 228 1.58 -15.73 -0.17
C LEU A 228 1.37 -17.25 -0.15
N THR A 229 0.40 -17.71 0.63
CA THR A 229 -0.02 -19.11 0.66
C THR A 229 -0.68 -19.52 -0.65
N VAL A 230 -0.84 -20.82 -0.87
CA VAL A 230 -1.57 -21.34 -2.04
C VAL A 230 -3.02 -20.89 -1.98
N GLU A 231 -3.61 -20.88 -0.78
CA GLU A 231 -4.97 -20.42 -0.52
C GLU A 231 -5.13 -18.92 -0.84
N ASP A 232 -4.16 -18.08 -0.47
CA ASP A 232 -4.17 -16.65 -0.81
C ASP A 232 -4.16 -16.46 -2.33
N ARG A 233 -3.26 -17.16 -3.03
CA ARG A 233 -3.16 -17.08 -4.50
C ARG A 233 -4.45 -17.51 -5.19
N LEU A 234 -5.00 -18.64 -4.78
CA LEU A 234 -6.26 -19.17 -5.30
C LEU A 234 -7.41 -18.19 -5.08
N ALA A 235 -7.57 -17.68 -3.85
CA ALA A 235 -8.62 -16.73 -3.53
C ALA A 235 -8.51 -15.43 -4.36
N ILE A 236 -7.29 -14.87 -4.49
CA ILE A 236 -7.06 -13.68 -5.31
C ILE A 236 -7.43 -13.95 -6.77
N VAL A 237 -6.97 -15.06 -7.35
CA VAL A 237 -7.26 -15.40 -8.76
C VAL A 237 -8.76 -15.61 -8.98
N GLU A 238 -9.46 -16.32 -8.09
CA GLU A 238 -10.91 -16.54 -8.18
C GLU A 238 -11.69 -15.22 -8.10
N ILE A 239 -11.35 -14.36 -7.14
CA ILE A 239 -11.96 -13.03 -7.01
C ILE A 239 -11.74 -12.25 -8.31
N LEU A 240 -10.49 -12.12 -8.76
CA LEU A 240 -10.18 -11.36 -9.99
C LEU A 240 -10.89 -11.91 -11.23
N ARG A 241 -11.01 -13.23 -11.38
CA ARG A 241 -11.77 -13.84 -12.49
C ARG A 241 -13.24 -13.42 -12.48
N ALA A 242 -13.84 -13.35 -11.29
CA ALA A 242 -15.24 -12.98 -11.14
C ALA A 242 -15.48 -11.47 -11.30
N THR A 243 -14.51 -10.64 -10.90
CA THR A 243 -14.75 -9.20 -10.68
C THR A 243 -13.95 -8.26 -11.58
N LYS A 244 -12.90 -8.71 -12.28
CA LYS A 244 -12.03 -7.87 -13.13
C LYS A 244 -12.27 -8.17 -14.62
N PRO A 245 -13.09 -7.37 -15.35
CA PRO A 245 -13.45 -7.68 -16.73
C PRO A 245 -12.29 -7.61 -17.73
N THR A 246 -11.24 -6.86 -17.41
CA THR A 246 -10.06 -6.67 -18.27
C THR A 246 -8.96 -7.70 -18.01
N LEU A 247 -9.27 -8.76 -17.26
CA LEU A 247 -8.29 -9.78 -16.88
C LEU A 247 -7.89 -10.62 -18.12
N PRO A 248 -6.60 -10.82 -18.40
CA PRO A 248 -6.17 -11.61 -19.55
C PRO A 248 -6.55 -13.09 -19.47
N ASP A 249 -6.77 -13.73 -20.62
CA ASP A 249 -7.24 -15.13 -20.73
C ASP A 249 -6.36 -16.16 -19.99
N TYR A 250 -5.05 -15.93 -19.89
CA TYR A 250 -4.15 -16.86 -19.19
C TYR A 250 -4.41 -16.94 -17.69
N PHE A 251 -5.15 -15.99 -17.11
CA PHE A 251 -5.64 -16.12 -15.74
C PHE A 251 -6.67 -17.23 -15.57
N GLN A 252 -7.23 -17.82 -16.64
CA GLN A 252 -8.15 -18.95 -16.56
C GLN A 252 -7.44 -20.31 -16.35
N ASN A 253 -6.11 -20.34 -16.43
CA ASN A 253 -5.31 -21.54 -16.21
C ASN A 253 -5.26 -21.94 -14.72
N GLY A 254 -4.88 -23.18 -14.40
CA GLY A 254 -4.73 -23.60 -13.00
C GLY A 254 -3.66 -22.80 -12.25
N VAL A 255 -3.87 -22.60 -10.95
CA VAL A 255 -2.82 -22.18 -10.01
C VAL A 255 -2.14 -23.47 -9.53
N GLU A 256 -0.81 -23.53 -9.62
CA GLU A 256 0.00 -24.69 -9.21
C GLU A 256 0.39 -24.61 -7.72
#